data_AF-A0A958CAH4-F1
#
_entry.id   AF-A0A958CAH4-F1
#
_cell.length_a   1.000
_cell.length_b   1.000
_cell.length_c   1.000
_cell.angle_alpha   90.00
_cell.angle_beta   90.00
_cell.angle_gamma   90.00
#
_symmetry.space_group_name_H-M   'P 1'
#
loop_
_entity.id
_entity.type
_entity.pdbx_description
1 polymer ?
#
loop_
_entity_poly.entity_id
_entity_poly.type
_entity_poly.pdbx_seq_one_letter_code
_entity_poly.pdbx_strand_id
1 'polypeptide(L)'
;MDISENNLSSDALRDDVAAALSQWSKGGAASPLGYLRLVHKARQETGAGEVRAANQVLLMGVDALERESAEQAKLLRWRYLDGLTMLHVANRLNRSEPACYRLQRQAIERLAEILLASEQQLRDTQAALAVEKLGVPP
;
A
#
# COMPACT_ATOMS: atom_id res chain seq x y z
N MET A 1 10.60 -19.91 -18.91
CA MET A 1 10.01 -18.58 -18.71
C MET A 1 10.12 -18.33 -17.23
N ASP A 2 11.24 -17.72 -16.83
CA ASP A 2 11.60 -17.51 -15.42
C ASP A 2 10.51 -16.70 -14.74
N ILE A 3 9.88 -17.30 -13.74
CA ILE A 3 9.02 -16.56 -12.81
C ILE A 3 10.01 -15.85 -11.91
N SER A 4 10.34 -14.61 -12.29
CA SER A 4 11.17 -13.71 -11.51
C SER A 4 10.77 -13.83 -10.04
N GLU A 5 11.69 -14.36 -9.23
CA GLU A 5 11.72 -14.12 -7.80
C GLU A 5 11.73 -12.60 -7.64
N ASN A 6 10.51 -12.05 -7.54
CA ASN A 6 10.28 -10.63 -7.42
C ASN A 6 10.84 -10.26 -6.06
N ASN A 7 12.12 -9.89 -6.03
CA ASN A 7 12.76 -9.28 -4.87
C ASN A 7 11.87 -8.11 -4.48
N LEU A 8 11.04 -8.34 -3.45
CA LEU A 8 10.17 -7.33 -2.84
C LEU A 8 11.08 -6.34 -2.11
N SER A 9 11.88 -5.61 -2.87
CA SER A 9 12.74 -4.56 -2.34
C SER A 9 11.84 -3.44 -1.85
N SER A 10 12.13 -2.95 -0.66
CA SER A 10 11.39 -1.85 -0.04
C SER A 10 11.34 -0.61 -0.96
N ASP A 11 12.38 -0.36 -1.75
CA ASP A 11 12.43 0.76 -2.70
C ASP A 11 11.48 0.56 -3.88
N ALA A 12 11.44 -0.63 -4.47
CA ALA A 12 10.54 -0.93 -5.58
C ALA A 12 9.07 -0.84 -5.13
N LEU A 13 8.76 -1.39 -3.96
CA LEU A 13 7.42 -1.30 -3.40
C LEU A 13 7.02 0.14 -3.09
N ARG A 14 7.94 0.97 -2.59
CA ARG A 14 7.68 2.41 -2.37
C ARG A 14 7.26 3.09 -3.68
N ASP A 15 7.98 2.83 -4.76
CA ASP A 15 7.70 3.44 -6.06
C ASP A 15 6.36 2.96 -6.62
N ASP A 16 6.04 1.67 -6.47
CA ASP A 16 4.74 1.09 -6.86
C ASP A 16 3.59 1.66 -6.02
N VAL A 17 3.78 1.87 -4.72
CA VAL A 17 2.80 2.51 -3.82
C VAL A 17 2.55 3.95 -4.26
N ALA A 18 3.59 4.72 -4.56
CA ALA A 18 3.47 6.09 -5.06
C ALA A 18 2.70 6.14 -6.39
N ALA A 19 3.00 5.20 -7.30
CA ALA A 19 2.32 5.07 -8.59
C ALA A 19 0.83 4.71 -8.40
N ALA A 20 0.53 3.72 -7.56
CA ALA A 20 -0.82 3.27 -7.29
C ALA A 20 -1.68 4.35 -6.60
N LEU A 21 -1.13 5.07 -5.62
CA LEU A 21 -1.78 6.24 -5.00
C LEU A 21 -2.10 7.32 -6.04
N SER A 22 -1.18 7.58 -6.96
CA SER A 22 -1.37 8.57 -8.03
C SER A 22 -2.44 8.14 -9.06
N GLN A 23 -2.65 6.83 -9.24
CA GLN A 23 -3.68 6.29 -10.12
C GLN A 23 -5.06 6.24 -9.47
N TRP A 24 -5.14 6.26 -8.13
CA TRP A 24 -6.40 6.19 -7.37
C TRP A 24 -7.47 7.16 -7.92
N SER A 25 -7.11 8.42 -8.11
CA SER A 25 -8.03 9.47 -8.57
C SER A 25 -8.19 9.54 -10.08
N LYS A 26 -7.28 8.93 -10.85
CA LYS A 26 -7.28 9.00 -12.32
C LYS A 26 -8.04 7.84 -12.97
N GLY A 27 -8.22 6.74 -12.23
CA GLY A 27 -8.65 5.48 -12.81
C GLY A 27 -7.56 4.86 -13.69
N GLY A 28 -7.46 3.54 -13.67
CA GLY A 28 -6.45 2.80 -14.43
C GLY A 28 -6.95 1.39 -14.78
N ALA A 29 -6.31 0.76 -15.75
CA ALA A 29 -6.69 -0.59 -16.20
C ALA A 29 -6.08 -1.70 -15.34
N ALA A 30 -4.87 -1.51 -14.82
CA ALA A 30 -4.15 -2.46 -13.96
C ALA A 30 -3.42 -1.73 -12.84
N SER A 31 -3.29 -2.36 -11.67
CA SER A 31 -2.61 -1.75 -10.53
C SER A 31 -1.14 -2.16 -10.49
N PRO A 32 -0.21 -1.22 -10.23
CA PRO A 32 1.20 -1.55 -9.95
C PRO A 32 1.35 -2.55 -8.80
N LEU A 33 0.40 -2.57 -7.86
CA LEU A 33 0.39 -3.48 -6.72
C LEU A 33 -0.24 -4.85 -7.02
N GLY A 34 -0.63 -5.11 -8.27
CA GLY A 34 -1.36 -6.31 -8.68
C GLY A 34 -0.63 -7.63 -8.38
N TYR A 35 0.70 -7.60 -8.24
CA TYR A 35 1.53 -8.76 -7.91
C TYR A 35 1.54 -9.13 -6.42
N LEU A 36 1.02 -8.26 -5.54
CA LEU A 36 1.03 -8.51 -4.10
C LEU A 36 -0.01 -9.58 -3.73
N ARG A 37 0.36 -10.50 -2.82
CA ARG A 37 -0.58 -11.48 -2.28
C ARG A 37 -1.70 -10.80 -1.51
N LEU A 38 -1.43 -9.67 -0.85
CA LEU A 38 -2.47 -8.83 -0.25
C LEU A 38 -3.58 -8.46 -1.25
N VAL A 39 -3.20 -8.06 -2.47
CA VAL A 39 -4.17 -7.70 -3.52
C VAL A 39 -4.93 -8.94 -3.99
N HIS A 40 -4.25 -10.06 -4.22
CA HIS A 40 -4.92 -11.31 -4.57
C HIS A 40 -5.92 -11.77 -3.49
N LYS A 41 -5.54 -11.71 -2.21
CA LYS A 41 -6.42 -12.03 -1.09
C LYS A 41 -7.64 -11.10 -1.07
N ALA A 42 -7.44 -9.79 -1.18
CA ALA A 42 -8.54 -8.83 -1.22
C ALA A 42 -9.50 -9.07 -2.41
N ARG A 43 -8.97 -9.46 -3.58
CA ARG A 43 -9.81 -9.86 -4.74
C ARG A 43 -10.66 -11.09 -4.43
N GLN A 44 -10.10 -12.11 -3.79
CA GLN A 44 -10.82 -13.33 -3.44
C GLN A 44 -11.91 -13.07 -2.41
N GLU A 45 -11.64 -12.25 -1.40
CA GLU A 45 -12.59 -11.95 -0.32
C GLU A 45 -13.76 -11.08 -0.78
N THR A 46 -13.54 -10.18 -1.75
CA THR A 46 -14.56 -9.20 -2.18
C THR A 46 -15.17 -9.48 -3.55
N GLY A 47 -14.58 -10.37 -4.34
CA GLY A 47 -14.93 -10.57 -5.75
C GLY A 47 -14.61 -9.35 -6.64
N ALA A 48 -13.88 -8.36 -6.13
CA ALA A 48 -13.59 -7.13 -6.84
C ALA A 48 -12.55 -7.30 -7.96
N GLY A 49 -12.63 -6.42 -8.96
CA GLY A 49 -11.57 -6.23 -9.94
C GLY A 49 -10.25 -5.78 -9.28
N GLU A 50 -9.12 -6.06 -9.94
CA GLU A 50 -7.78 -5.85 -9.39
C GLU A 50 -7.53 -4.45 -8.84
N VAL A 51 -7.91 -3.42 -9.59
CA VAL A 51 -7.72 -2.01 -9.18
C VAL A 51 -8.48 -1.69 -7.91
N ARG A 52 -9.73 -2.19 -7.76
CA ARG A 52 -10.52 -1.97 -6.54
C ARG A 52 -9.92 -2.70 -5.36
N ALA A 53 -9.41 -3.92 -5.55
CA ALA A 53 -8.73 -4.66 -4.50
C ALA A 53 -7.41 -4.00 -4.09
N ALA A 54 -6.63 -3.48 -5.05
CA ALA A 54 -5.42 -2.70 -4.75
C ALA A 54 -5.74 -1.42 -3.98
N ASN A 55 -6.79 -0.72 -4.36
CA ASN A 55 -7.28 0.45 -3.62
C ASN A 55 -7.71 0.06 -2.19
N GLN A 56 -8.36 -1.08 -1.99
CA GLN A 56 -8.69 -1.56 -0.66
C GLN A 56 -7.43 -1.83 0.18
N VAL A 57 -6.40 -2.45 -0.40
CA VAL A 57 -5.12 -2.69 0.28
C VAL A 57 -4.44 -1.37 0.65
N LEU A 58 -4.42 -0.39 -0.25
CA LEU A 58 -3.90 0.95 0.04
C LEU A 58 -4.67 1.64 1.17
N LEU A 59 -6.00 1.55 1.17
CA LEU A 59 -6.82 2.14 2.22
C LEU A 59 -6.53 1.49 3.59
N MET A 60 -6.45 0.16 3.63
CA MET A 60 -6.06 -0.57 4.84
C MET A 60 -4.67 -0.16 5.34
N GLY A 61 -3.71 0.02 4.43
CA GLY A 61 -2.37 0.50 4.77
C GLY A 61 -2.37 1.93 5.31
N VAL A 62 -3.18 2.83 4.74
CA VAL A 62 -3.35 4.21 5.23
C VAL A 62 -4.04 4.23 6.60
N ASP A 63 -5.03 3.37 6.82
CA ASP A 63 -5.69 3.20 8.13
C ASP A 63 -4.70 2.68 9.19
N ALA A 64 -3.77 1.79 8.82
CA ALA A 64 -2.69 1.33 9.69
C ALA A 64 -1.68 2.46 9.96
N LEU A 65 -1.30 3.22 8.93
CA LEU A 65 -0.41 4.38 9.05
C LEU A 65 -0.98 5.44 10.01
N GLU A 66 -2.30 5.64 10.03
CA GLU A 66 -2.95 6.61 10.91
C GLU A 66 -2.71 6.31 12.40
N ARG A 67 -2.53 5.03 12.76
CA ARG A 67 -2.22 4.62 14.14
C ARG A 67 -0.82 5.01 14.57
N GLU A 68 0.10 5.14 13.62
CA GLU A 68 1.49 5.51 13.86
C GLU A 68 1.74 7.01 13.67
N SER A 69 1.10 7.59 12.66
CA SER A 69 1.18 9.00 12.33
C SER A 69 -0.11 9.46 11.65
N ALA A 70 -1.03 9.99 12.47
CA ALA A 70 -2.27 10.56 11.98
C ALA A 70 -2.04 11.71 10.98
N GLU A 71 -0.94 12.45 11.12
CA GLU A 71 -0.60 13.54 10.20
C GLU A 71 -0.22 13.02 8.80
N GLN A 72 0.62 11.98 8.72
CA GLN A 72 1.02 11.38 7.45
C GLN A 72 -0.18 10.72 6.75
N ALA A 73 -1.03 10.00 7.49
CA ALA A 73 -2.24 9.42 6.93
C ALA A 73 -3.20 10.48 6.39
N LYS A 74 -3.44 11.57 7.14
CA LYS A 74 -4.26 12.70 6.66
C LYS A 74 -3.71 13.32 5.39
N LEU A 75 -2.38 13.52 5.32
CA LEU A 75 -1.73 14.03 4.11
C LEU A 75 -2.02 13.13 2.91
N LEU A 76 -1.84 11.81 3.03
CA LEU A 76 -2.06 10.87 1.93
C LEU A 76 -3.54 10.83 1.50
N ARG A 77 -4.48 10.79 2.46
CA ARG A 77 -5.93 10.84 2.16
C ARG A 77 -6.29 12.11 1.39
N TRP A 78 -5.92 13.27 1.93
CA TRP A 78 -6.23 14.55 1.28
C TRP A 78 -5.59 14.70 -0.10
N ARG A 79 -4.33 14.28 -0.24
CA ARG A 79 -3.59 14.43 -1.50
C ARG A 79 -4.09 13.49 -2.59
N TYR A 80 -4.31 12.22 -2.26
CA TYR A 80 -4.53 11.18 -3.26
C TYR A 80 -5.99 10.71 -3.36
N LEU A 81 -6.67 10.56 -2.23
CA LEU A 81 -8.05 10.07 -2.20
C LEU A 81 -9.04 11.20 -2.45
N ASP A 82 -8.83 12.36 -1.82
CA ASP A 82 -9.69 13.54 -1.98
C ASP A 82 -9.22 14.45 -3.13
N GLY A 83 -8.04 14.19 -3.71
CA GLY A 83 -7.51 14.91 -4.87
C GLY A 83 -7.11 16.37 -4.61
N LEU A 84 -6.81 16.75 -3.36
CA LEU A 84 -6.40 18.12 -3.05
C LEU A 84 -5.01 18.44 -3.61
N THR A 85 -4.81 19.71 -3.98
CA THR A 85 -3.50 20.24 -4.35
C THR A 85 -2.56 20.26 -3.15
N MET A 86 -1.24 20.20 -3.37
CA MET A 86 -0.28 20.27 -2.27
C MET A 86 -0.40 21.59 -1.49
N LEU A 87 -0.67 22.71 -2.18
CA LEU A 87 -0.97 23.99 -1.53
C LEU A 87 -2.16 23.90 -0.57
N HIS A 88 -3.28 23.27 -0.97
CA HIS A 88 -4.43 23.11 -0.08
C HIS A 88 -4.11 22.18 1.10
N VAL A 89 -3.35 21.11 0.88
CA VAL A 89 -2.88 20.22 1.95
C VAL A 89 -2.00 20.99 2.93
N ALA A 90 -1.06 21.78 2.43
CA ALA A 90 -0.13 22.58 3.22
C ALA A 90 -0.87 23.60 4.11
N ASN A 91 -1.85 24.30 3.54
CA ASN A 91 -2.72 25.21 4.30
C ASN A 91 -3.49 24.49 5.41
N ARG A 92 -4.05 23.29 5.13
CA ARG A 92 -4.80 22.51 6.12
C ARG A 92 -3.92 21.95 7.24
N LEU A 93 -2.68 21.59 6.93
CA LEU A 93 -1.70 21.13 7.91
C LEU A 93 -0.98 22.27 8.63
N ASN A 94 -1.24 23.54 8.26
CA ASN A 94 -0.49 24.70 8.72
C ASN A 94 1.04 24.54 8.54
N ARG A 95 1.44 24.08 7.36
CA ARG A 95 2.84 23.85 6.96
C ARG A 95 3.14 24.52 5.63
N SER A 96 4.42 24.69 5.32
CA SER A 96 4.84 25.11 3.99
C SER A 96 4.78 23.94 2.99
N GLU A 97 4.55 24.23 1.71
CA GLU A 97 4.55 23.20 0.66
C GLU A 97 5.82 22.34 0.65
N PRO A 98 7.05 22.90 0.76
CA PRO A 98 8.26 22.07 0.82
C PRO A 98 8.27 21.12 2.01
N ALA A 99 7.72 21.51 3.16
CA ALA A 99 7.59 20.63 4.31
C ALA A 99 6.58 19.49 4.04
N CYS A 100 5.46 19.79 3.38
CA CYS A 100 4.49 18.78 3.00
C CYS A 100 5.01 17.81 1.93
N TYR A 101 5.83 18.25 0.97
CA TYR A 101 6.47 17.33 0.03
C TYR A 101 7.43 16.36 0.73
N ARG A 102 8.22 16.83 1.72
CA ARG A 102 9.05 15.94 2.55
C ARG A 102 8.21 14.96 3.36
N LEU A 103 7.12 15.46 3.97
CA LEU A 103 6.20 14.63 4.73
C LEU A 103 5.50 13.58 3.85
N GLN A 104 5.13 13.94 2.63
CA GLN A 104 4.55 13.02 1.64
C GLN A 104 5.52 11.89 1.32
N ARG A 105 6.79 12.20 1.06
CA ARG A 105 7.81 11.18 0.80
C ARG A 105 7.94 10.21 1.97
N GLN A 106 8.06 10.73 3.19
CA GLN A 106 8.14 9.91 4.40
C GLN A 106 6.88 9.05 4.61
N ALA A 107 5.70 9.61 4.34
CA ALA A 107 4.44 8.89 4.45
C ALA A 107 4.34 7.73 3.45
N ILE A 108 4.82 7.92 2.21
CA ILE A 108 4.87 6.86 1.19
C ILE A 108 5.87 5.77 1.57
N GLU A 109 7.06 6.16 2.04
CA GLU A 109 8.08 5.23 2.56
C GLU A 109 7.49 4.38 3.69
N ARG A 110 6.85 5.02 4.68
CA ARG A 110 6.24 4.31 5.80
C ARG A 110 5.07 3.41 5.41
N LEU A 111 4.24 3.87 4.47
CA LEU A 111 3.15 3.06 3.92
C LEU A 111 3.69 1.80 3.21
N ALA A 112 4.78 1.92 2.45
CA ALA A 112 5.41 0.78 1.80
C ALA A 112 5.94 -0.23 2.83
N GLU A 113 6.56 0.23 3.92
CA GLU A 113 7.01 -0.64 5.02
C GLU A 113 5.85 -1.40 5.67
N ILE A 114 4.73 -0.71 5.93
CA ILE A 114 3.50 -1.33 6.49
C ILE A 114 2.96 -2.43 5.57
N LEU A 115 2.91 -2.15 4.26
CA LEU A 115 2.44 -3.12 3.27
C LEU A 115 3.40 -4.30 3.11
N LEU A 116 4.71 -4.05 3.15
CA LEU A 116 5.74 -5.10 3.12
C LEU A 116 5.61 -6.04 4.33
N ALA A 117 5.47 -5.48 5.54
CA ALA A 117 5.28 -6.26 6.75
C ALA A 117 4.00 -7.11 6.69
N SER A 118 2.91 -6.52 6.19
CA SER A 118 1.63 -7.21 6.03
C SER A 118 1.70 -8.33 4.99
N GLU A 119 2.42 -8.11 3.89
CA GLU A 119 2.68 -9.11 2.84
C GLU A 119 3.52 -10.28 3.39
N GLN A 120 4.54 -9.99 4.19
CA GLN A 120 5.38 -11.01 4.83
C GLN A 120 4.56 -11.84 5.84
N GLN A 121 3.77 -11.20 6.70
CA GLN A 121 2.92 -11.90 7.66
C GLN A 121 1.92 -12.84 6.97
N LEU A 122 1.37 -12.42 5.82
CA LEU A 122 0.47 -13.27 5.02
C LEU A 122 1.21 -14.50 4.46
N ARG A 123 2.45 -14.33 4.00
CA ARG A 123 3.28 -15.44 3.50
C ARG A 123 3.57 -16.44 4.61
N ASP A 124 3.97 -15.97 5.78
CA ASP A 124 4.30 -16.81 6.94
C ASP A 124 3.07 -17.61 7.40
N THR A 125 1.91 -16.96 7.46
CA THR A 125 0.64 -17.61 7.80
C THR A 125 0.28 -18.72 6.79
N GLN A 126 0.46 -18.46 5.50
CA GLN A 126 0.18 -19.44 4.45
C GLN A 126 1.16 -20.62 4.48
N ALA A 127 2.45 -20.36 4.75
CA ALA A 127 3.46 -21.39 4.91
C ALA A 127 3.15 -22.31 6.10
N ALA A 128 2.80 -21.73 7.26
CA ALA A 128 2.41 -22.48 8.45
C ALA A 128 1.20 -23.40 8.20
N LEU A 129 0.15 -22.89 7.53
CA LEU A 129 -1.02 -23.69 7.17
C LEU A 129 -0.71 -24.80 6.16
N ALA A 130 0.26 -24.60 5.26
CA ALA A 130 0.68 -25.63 4.31
C ALA A 130 1.41 -26.78 5.02
N VAL A 131 2.29 -26.47 5.99
CA VAL A 131 2.99 -27.48 6.80
C VAL A 131 1.99 -28.31 7.62
N GLU A 132 1.03 -27.65 8.26
CA GLU A 132 -0.02 -28.33 9.06
C GLU A 132 -0.85 -29.29 8.19
N LYS A 133 -1.26 -28.87 6.99
CA LYS A 133 -2.07 -29.69 6.07
C LYS A 133 -1.30 -30.87 5.45
N LEU A 134 0.03 -30.81 5.41
CA LEU A 134 0.88 -31.86 4.84
C LEU A 134 1.38 -32.88 5.89
N GLY A 135 1.04 -32.70 7.17
CA GLY A 135 1.26 -33.71 8.22
C GLY A 135 2.72 -34.05 8.52
N VAL A 136 3.67 -33.14 8.27
CA VAL A 136 5.09 -33.35 8.61
C VAL A 136 5.35 -32.83 10.03
N PRO A 137 5.65 -33.70 11.02
CA PRO A 137 6.05 -33.27 12.37
C PRO A 137 7.47 -32.64 12.36
N PRO A 138 7.81 -31.82 13.38
CA PRO A 138 9.08 -31.08 13.47
C PRO A 138 10.32 -31.98 13.53
#